data_AF-A0AAZ3QW84-F1
#
_entry.id   AF-A0AAZ3QW84-F1
#
_cell.length_a   1.000
_cell.length_b   1.000
_cell.length_c   1.000
_cell.angle_alpha   90.00
_cell.angle_beta   90.00
_cell.angle_gamma   90.00
#
_symmetry.space_group_name_H-M   'P 1'
#
loop_
_entity.id
_entity.type
_entity.pdbx_description
1 polymer ?
#
loop_
_entity_poly.entity_id
_entity_poly.type
_entity_poly.pdbx_seq_one_letter_code
_entity_poly.pdbx_strand_id
1 'polypeptide(L)'
;MSESRVHNQFKLTSEDHVEAVGEEVTLPCHLSPDTSAVAMTIRWFKRTECIYLYKNGQVTERSGYEGRVSLITQELERGNVSLRLIDFRRSDRGVYICQVIHGEQKEEAAVGLRVRRVLESGSWYLQHETQEDKLKREASAGELELKMEKELKEILREKMMKQLKEKLDDMTQEVREKERLLDDMTQEVREKERLLEEKNQIMEQREKLLEEKDNQLEEKDKQLKERDIQLEALRKNLQDKNSQVENFRVLLQEKDLQLEDRNHRLGEKDRLLEERQTTKGKT
;
A
#
# COMPACT_ATOMS: atom_id res chain seq x y z
N MET A 1 -14.92 -19.18 -19.14
CA MET A 1 -16.27 -19.55 -18.68
C MET A 1 -16.85 -18.33 -18.01
N SER A 2 -17.77 -17.64 -18.69
CA SER A 2 -18.48 -16.48 -18.14
C SER A 2 -19.66 -16.99 -17.33
N GLU A 3 -19.55 -17.00 -16.00
CA GLU A 3 -20.70 -17.22 -15.13
C GLU A 3 -21.66 -16.05 -15.29
N SER A 4 -22.79 -16.35 -15.92
CA SER A 4 -23.93 -15.50 -16.11
C SER A 4 -24.52 -15.15 -14.74
N ARG A 5 -24.12 -13.99 -14.20
CA ARG A 5 -24.80 -13.35 -13.06
C ARG A 5 -26.21 -12.98 -13.49
N VAL A 6 -27.17 -13.86 -13.22
CA VAL A 6 -28.59 -13.50 -13.18
C VAL A 6 -28.72 -12.41 -12.11
N HIS A 7 -28.81 -11.15 -12.54
CA HIS A 7 -29.17 -10.06 -11.65
C HIS A 7 -30.62 -10.29 -11.24
N ASN A 8 -30.83 -10.84 -10.05
CA ASN A 8 -32.14 -10.83 -9.40
C ASN A 8 -32.45 -9.38 -9.01
N GLN A 9 -32.97 -8.63 -9.97
CA GLN A 9 -33.42 -7.26 -9.76
C GLN A 9 -34.69 -7.29 -8.90
N PHE A 10 -34.65 -6.66 -7.72
CA PHE A 10 -35.82 -6.52 -6.84
C PHE A 10 -36.32 -5.08 -6.84
N LYS A 11 -37.56 -4.86 -6.39
CA LYS A 11 -38.13 -3.54 -6.08
C LYS A 11 -38.71 -3.56 -4.67
N LEU A 12 -38.98 -2.38 -4.12
CA LEU A 12 -39.73 -2.26 -2.87
C LEU A 12 -41.17 -1.86 -3.14
N THR A 13 -42.09 -2.54 -2.48
CA THR A 13 -43.51 -2.22 -2.44
C THR A 13 -43.90 -1.86 -1.01
N SER A 14 -44.65 -0.78 -0.86
CA SER A 14 -45.14 -0.28 0.43
C SER A 14 -46.51 0.38 0.24
N GLU A 15 -47.23 0.56 1.33
CA GLU A 15 -48.38 1.46 1.39
C GLU A 15 -47.92 2.92 1.47
N ASP A 16 -48.68 3.84 0.88
CA ASP A 16 -48.37 5.27 0.94
C ASP A 16 -48.47 5.81 2.37
N HIS A 17 -49.43 5.32 3.14
CA HIS A 17 -49.69 5.82 4.50
C HIS A 17 -50.32 4.78 5.41
N VAL A 18 -49.92 4.81 6.69
CA VAL A 18 -50.49 3.98 7.77
C VAL A 18 -51.11 4.88 8.83
N GLU A 19 -52.27 4.50 9.35
CA GLU A 19 -52.87 5.12 10.53
C GLU A 19 -52.45 4.36 11.79
N ALA A 20 -51.80 5.03 12.73
CA ALA A 20 -51.51 4.43 14.04
C ALA A 20 -52.82 4.23 14.83
N VAL A 21 -53.04 3.00 15.30
CA VAL A 21 -54.16 2.62 16.19
C VAL A 21 -53.56 1.94 17.43
N GLY A 22 -53.66 2.60 18.59
CA GLY A 22 -53.07 2.08 19.84
C GLY A 22 -51.59 2.46 20.01
N GLU A 23 -50.83 1.61 20.69
CA GLU A 23 -49.44 1.87 21.11
C GLU A 23 -48.38 1.25 20.18
N GLU A 24 -48.82 0.48 19.17
CA GLU A 24 -47.95 -0.20 18.22
C GLU A 24 -48.42 0.07 16.78
N VAL A 25 -47.46 0.25 15.87
CA VAL A 25 -47.74 0.38 14.44
C VAL A 25 -46.66 -0.34 13.62
N THR A 26 -47.07 -0.97 12.51
CA THR A 26 -46.13 -1.56 11.55
C THR A 26 -46.13 -0.72 10.28
N LEU A 27 -44.94 -0.30 9.85
CA LEU A 27 -44.70 0.38 8.59
C LEU A 27 -44.40 -0.68 7.52
N PRO A 28 -45.32 -0.94 6.57
CA PRO A 28 -45.16 -2.01 5.60
C PRO A 28 -44.01 -1.69 4.63
N CYS A 29 -43.21 -2.70 4.28
CA CYS A 29 -42.24 -2.63 3.20
C CYS A 29 -41.86 -4.06 2.79
N HIS A 30 -41.99 -4.39 1.52
CA HIS A 30 -41.79 -5.74 1.00
C HIS A 30 -40.98 -5.73 -0.29
N LEU A 31 -40.19 -6.77 -0.50
CA LEU A 31 -39.49 -7.01 -1.76
C LEU A 31 -40.46 -7.55 -2.80
N SER A 32 -40.36 -7.04 -4.02
CA SER A 32 -41.08 -7.53 -5.18
C SER A 32 -40.09 -7.86 -6.31
N PRO A 33 -40.01 -9.10 -6.79
CA PRO A 33 -40.74 -10.29 -6.30
C PRO A 33 -40.28 -10.74 -4.90
N ASP A 34 -41.12 -11.53 -4.20
CA ASP A 34 -40.80 -12.14 -2.91
C ASP A 34 -39.45 -12.87 -2.98
N THR A 35 -38.45 -12.30 -2.33
CA THR A 35 -37.06 -12.78 -2.33
C THR A 35 -36.51 -12.65 -0.92
N SER A 36 -35.64 -13.56 -0.49
CA SER A 36 -35.06 -13.51 0.85
C SER A 36 -34.23 -12.25 1.09
N ALA A 37 -34.60 -11.49 2.11
CA ALA A 37 -33.93 -10.27 2.54
C ALA A 37 -32.82 -10.54 3.60
N VAL A 38 -32.62 -11.79 4.01
CA VAL A 38 -31.71 -12.15 5.13
C VAL A 38 -30.27 -11.71 4.86
N ALA A 39 -29.80 -11.84 3.62
CA ALA A 39 -28.44 -11.44 3.22
C ALA A 39 -28.33 -9.95 2.82
N MET A 40 -29.43 -9.18 2.90
CA MET A 40 -29.48 -7.79 2.46
C MET A 40 -29.18 -6.82 3.60
N THR A 41 -28.71 -5.63 3.26
CA THR A 41 -28.63 -4.52 4.23
C THR A 41 -29.96 -3.76 4.20
N ILE A 42 -30.64 -3.69 5.33
CA ILE A 42 -31.94 -3.02 5.47
C ILE A 42 -31.78 -1.82 6.39
N ARG A 43 -32.26 -0.65 5.96
CA ARG A 43 -32.22 0.58 6.74
C ARG A 43 -33.57 1.26 6.74
N TRP A 44 -33.96 1.77 7.89
CA TRP A 44 -35.10 2.66 8.02
C TRP A 44 -34.65 4.04 8.46
N PHE A 45 -35.14 5.04 7.75
CA PHE A 45 -34.88 6.44 8.03
C PHE A 45 -36.15 7.16 8.43
N LYS A 46 -36.02 8.14 9.31
CA LYS A 46 -37.03 9.17 9.53
C LYS A 46 -36.41 10.52 9.19
N ARG A 47 -36.99 11.22 8.20
CA ARG A 47 -36.35 12.39 7.58
C ARG A 47 -34.95 12.02 7.07
N THR A 48 -33.89 12.55 7.69
CA THR A 48 -32.49 12.30 7.32
C THR A 48 -31.76 11.36 8.28
N GLU A 49 -32.41 10.94 9.37
CA GLU A 49 -31.78 10.14 10.44
C GLU A 49 -32.07 8.66 10.22
N CYS A 50 -31.03 7.83 10.20
CA CYS A 50 -31.17 6.37 10.20
C CYS A 50 -31.56 5.92 11.61
N ILE A 51 -32.77 5.39 11.76
CA ILE A 51 -33.34 4.98 13.06
C ILE A 51 -33.17 3.48 13.32
N TYR A 52 -32.97 2.70 12.25
CA TYR A 52 -32.78 1.26 12.33
C TYR A 52 -31.89 0.75 11.19
N LEU A 53 -30.94 -0.13 11.51
CA LEU A 53 -30.08 -0.83 10.56
C LEU A 53 -30.03 -2.32 10.89
N TYR A 54 -30.28 -3.15 9.88
CA TYR A 54 -29.99 -4.57 9.88
C TYR A 54 -28.93 -4.88 8.83
N LYS A 55 -27.85 -5.56 9.24
CA LYS A 55 -26.80 -6.03 8.33
C LYS A 55 -26.09 -7.24 8.91
N ASN A 56 -25.97 -8.31 8.13
CA ASN A 56 -25.26 -9.54 8.51
C ASN A 56 -25.74 -10.12 9.85
N GLY A 57 -27.05 -10.11 10.10
CA GLY A 57 -27.63 -10.59 11.36
C GLY A 57 -27.41 -9.66 12.57
N GLN A 58 -26.69 -8.55 12.41
CA GLN A 58 -26.52 -7.53 13.45
C GLN A 58 -27.55 -6.42 13.28
N VAL A 59 -28.11 -5.98 14.40
CA VAL A 59 -29.08 -4.88 14.49
C VAL A 59 -28.40 -3.69 15.17
N THR A 60 -28.62 -2.49 14.62
CA THR A 60 -28.22 -1.23 15.23
C THR A 60 -29.39 -0.27 15.22
N GLU A 61 -29.86 0.09 16.41
CA GLU A 61 -30.88 1.10 16.65
C GLU A 61 -30.22 2.44 16.99
N ARG A 62 -30.87 3.55 16.64
CA ARG A 62 -30.29 4.89 16.81
C ARG A 62 -31.33 5.96 17.15
N SER A 63 -30.86 6.98 17.88
CA SER A 63 -31.45 8.29 18.17
C SER A 63 -32.96 8.28 18.45
N GLY A 64 -33.34 7.89 19.67
CA GLY A 64 -34.70 8.03 20.19
C GLY A 64 -35.68 6.93 19.76
N TYR A 65 -35.16 5.87 19.13
CA TYR A 65 -35.91 4.67 18.74
C TYR A 65 -35.35 3.39 19.38
N GLU A 66 -34.34 3.51 20.24
CA GLU A 66 -33.76 2.37 20.97
C GLU A 66 -34.84 1.64 21.78
N GLY A 67 -34.91 0.32 21.59
CA GLY A 67 -35.91 -0.59 22.16
C GLY A 67 -37.31 -0.46 21.57
N ARG A 68 -37.55 0.49 20.65
CA ARG A 68 -38.89 0.77 20.10
C ARG A 68 -39.10 0.25 18.69
N VAL A 69 -38.04 -0.04 17.94
CA VAL A 69 -38.13 -0.45 16.54
C VAL A 69 -37.55 -1.83 16.31
N SER A 70 -38.19 -2.63 15.46
CA SER A 70 -37.69 -3.96 15.09
C SER A 70 -38.17 -4.38 13.71
N LEU A 71 -37.40 -5.24 13.04
CA LEU A 71 -37.90 -6.02 11.91
C LEU A 71 -38.53 -7.31 12.42
N ILE A 72 -39.50 -7.82 11.65
CA ILE A 72 -40.05 -9.16 11.86
C ILE A 72 -39.07 -10.16 11.23
N THR A 73 -38.03 -10.52 11.96
CA THR A 73 -36.88 -11.29 11.43
C THR A 73 -37.27 -12.62 10.76
N GLN A 74 -38.34 -13.26 11.23
CA GLN A 74 -38.89 -14.50 10.67
C GLN A 74 -39.46 -14.32 9.25
N GLU A 75 -39.92 -13.12 8.91
CA GLU A 75 -40.51 -12.83 7.59
C GLU A 75 -39.47 -12.29 6.59
N LEU A 76 -38.21 -12.12 7.00
CA LEU A 76 -37.13 -11.71 6.10
C LEU A 76 -36.89 -12.75 5.00
N GLU A 77 -37.06 -14.04 5.29
CA GLU A 77 -36.92 -15.12 4.30
C GLU A 77 -37.92 -14.98 3.15
N ARG A 78 -39.06 -14.34 3.41
CA ARG A 78 -40.11 -14.05 2.44
C ARG A 78 -40.04 -12.63 1.85
N GLY A 79 -39.00 -11.88 2.20
CA GLY A 79 -38.78 -10.52 1.69
C GLY A 79 -39.58 -9.43 2.39
N ASN A 80 -40.18 -9.70 3.55
CA ASN A 80 -40.84 -8.69 4.35
C ASN A 80 -39.82 -7.93 5.19
N VAL A 81 -39.63 -6.66 4.90
CA VAL A 81 -38.69 -5.77 5.58
C VAL A 81 -39.40 -4.64 6.34
N SER A 82 -40.67 -4.89 6.72
CA SER A 82 -41.52 -3.96 7.44
C SER A 82 -40.96 -3.64 8.83
N LEU A 83 -41.07 -2.36 9.23
CA LEU A 83 -40.62 -1.90 10.53
C LEU A 83 -41.77 -1.88 11.54
N ARG A 84 -41.62 -2.63 12.61
CA ARG A 84 -42.51 -2.57 13.77
C ARG A 84 -42.02 -1.47 14.71
N LEU A 85 -42.91 -0.56 15.11
CA LEU A 85 -42.67 0.52 16.06
C LEU A 85 -43.63 0.37 17.25
N ILE A 86 -43.08 0.19 18.45
CA ILE A 86 -43.82 0.12 19.72
C ILE A 86 -43.61 1.41 20.55
N ASP A 87 -44.45 1.62 21.57
CA ASP A 87 -44.50 2.86 22.36
C ASP A 87 -44.62 4.09 21.43
N PHE A 88 -45.64 4.05 20.56
CA PHE A 88 -45.90 5.09 19.58
C PHE A 88 -46.23 6.44 20.23
N ARG A 89 -45.49 7.50 19.83
CA ARG A 89 -45.64 8.87 20.34
C ARG A 89 -46.15 9.81 19.26
N ARG A 90 -46.80 10.92 19.65
CA ARG A 90 -47.23 11.96 18.66
C ARG A 90 -46.08 12.52 17.84
N SER A 91 -44.86 12.55 18.40
CA SER A 91 -43.63 12.95 17.71
C SER A 91 -43.19 11.97 16.63
N ASP A 92 -43.67 10.71 16.66
CA ASP A 92 -43.30 9.67 15.70
C ASP A 92 -43.98 9.89 14.34
N ARG A 93 -45.04 10.70 14.28
CA ARG A 93 -45.68 11.10 13.01
C ARG A 93 -44.67 11.64 12.01
N GLY A 94 -44.86 11.30 10.75
CA GLY A 94 -44.03 11.77 9.64
C GLY A 94 -43.79 10.72 8.57
N VAL A 95 -42.88 11.03 7.67
CA VAL A 95 -42.48 10.13 6.57
C VAL A 95 -41.26 9.32 6.99
N TYR A 96 -41.36 8.02 6.75
CA TYR A 96 -40.31 7.04 6.94
C TYR A 96 -39.85 6.52 5.58
N ILE A 97 -38.57 6.19 5.47
CA ILE A 97 -37.98 5.65 4.23
C ILE A 97 -37.35 4.30 4.54
N CYS A 98 -37.85 3.25 3.88
CA CYS A 98 -37.29 1.92 3.83
C CYS A 98 -36.25 1.89 2.71
N GLN A 99 -35.02 1.46 3.00
CA GLN A 99 -33.93 1.32 2.03
C GLN A 99 -33.35 -0.09 2.14
N VAL A 100 -33.28 -0.80 1.01
CA VAL A 100 -32.70 -2.14 0.93
C VAL A 100 -31.57 -2.16 -0.09
N ILE A 101 -30.43 -2.73 0.31
CA ILE A 101 -29.20 -2.80 -0.50
C ILE A 101 -28.74 -4.26 -0.58
N HIS A 102 -28.47 -4.71 -1.81
CA HIS A 102 -27.89 -6.02 -2.08
C HIS A 102 -26.93 -5.92 -3.28
N GLY A 103 -25.64 -6.15 -3.04
CA GLY A 103 -24.59 -5.90 -4.03
C GLY A 103 -24.55 -4.41 -4.42
N GLU A 104 -24.69 -4.14 -5.72
CA GLU A 104 -24.72 -2.79 -6.29
C GLU A 104 -26.14 -2.21 -6.39
N GLN A 105 -27.18 -3.02 -6.18
CA GLN A 105 -28.57 -2.56 -6.25
C GLN A 105 -29.01 -1.92 -4.93
N LYS A 106 -29.73 -0.80 -5.06
CA LYS A 106 -30.33 -0.04 -3.96
C LYS A 106 -31.75 0.36 -4.35
N GLU A 107 -32.71 0.02 -3.50
CA GLU A 107 -34.12 0.41 -3.65
C GLU A 107 -34.62 1.15 -2.42
N GLU A 108 -35.57 2.07 -2.60
CA GLU A 108 -36.19 2.85 -1.54
C GLU A 108 -37.71 2.92 -1.68
N ALA A 109 -38.43 2.88 -0.56
CA ALA A 109 -39.87 3.09 -0.49
C ALA A 109 -40.22 4.00 0.71
N ALA A 110 -41.20 4.89 0.52
CA ALA A 110 -41.61 5.84 1.54
C ALA A 110 -42.97 5.47 2.15
N VAL A 111 -43.12 5.67 3.46
CA VAL A 111 -44.35 5.37 4.22
C VAL A 111 -44.71 6.56 5.10
N GLY A 112 -45.92 7.08 4.96
CA GLY A 112 -46.42 8.18 5.78
C GLY A 112 -47.18 7.70 7.03
N LEU A 113 -46.67 7.97 8.23
CA LEU A 113 -47.34 7.63 9.49
C LEU A 113 -48.25 8.78 9.97
N ARG A 114 -49.56 8.55 9.97
CA ARG A 114 -50.60 9.49 10.43
C ARG A 114 -51.29 8.98 11.70
N VAL A 115 -51.94 9.87 12.45
CA VAL A 115 -52.79 9.49 13.59
C VAL A 115 -54.23 9.84 13.27
N ARG A 116 -55.12 8.88 13.52
CA ARG A 116 -56.57 9.07 13.41
C ARG A 116 -57.03 10.19 14.35
N ARG A 117 -57.73 11.20 13.83
CA ARG A 117 -58.41 12.20 14.67
C ARG A 117 -59.65 11.54 15.30
N VAL A 118 -59.68 11.44 16.62
CA VAL A 118 -60.94 11.32 17.37
C VAL A 118 -61.47 12.75 17.52
N LEU A 119 -62.62 13.05 16.92
CA LEU A 119 -63.28 14.35 17.09
C LEU A 119 -64.09 14.31 18.40
N GLU A 120 -63.51 14.81 19.48
CA GLU A 120 -64.27 15.14 20.69
C GLU A 120 -64.96 16.50 20.47
N SER A 121 -66.27 16.50 20.62
CA SER A 121 -67.17 17.63 20.37
C SER A 121 -67.29 18.49 21.63
N GLY A 122 -67.00 19.80 21.51
CA GLY A 122 -67.06 20.76 22.61
C GLY A 122 -67.49 22.16 22.18
N SER A 123 -68.81 22.39 22.23
CA SER A 123 -69.58 23.61 22.52
C SER A 123 -69.08 25.01 22.11
N TRP A 124 -69.87 25.68 21.29
CA TRP A 124 -69.78 27.10 20.90
C TRP A 124 -70.49 28.04 21.91
N TYR A 125 -69.87 29.18 22.24
CA TYR A 125 -70.56 30.44 22.53
C TYR A 125 -69.73 31.59 21.92
N LEU A 126 -70.31 32.42 21.05
CA LEU A 126 -69.69 33.63 20.50
C LEU A 126 -70.49 34.86 20.90
N GLN A 127 -69.80 35.87 21.42
CA GLN A 127 -70.26 37.26 21.45
C GLN A 127 -70.38 37.78 20.01
N HIS A 128 -71.36 38.67 19.75
CA HIS A 128 -71.50 39.29 18.43
C HIS A 128 -70.30 40.20 18.14
N GLU A 129 -69.48 39.76 17.19
CA GLU A 129 -68.33 40.45 16.65
C GLU A 129 -68.73 41.32 15.46
N THR A 130 -68.23 42.56 15.38
CA THR A 130 -68.48 43.42 14.22
C THR A 130 -67.58 43.03 13.03
N GLN A 131 -68.01 43.33 11.80
CA GLN A 131 -67.24 43.00 10.59
C GLN A 131 -65.83 43.62 10.60
N GLU A 132 -65.68 44.81 11.19
CA GLU A 132 -64.39 45.49 11.36
C GLU A 132 -63.49 44.80 12.39
N ASP A 133 -64.06 44.32 13.50
CA ASP A 133 -63.30 43.57 14.51
C ASP A 133 -62.75 42.27 13.94
N LYS A 134 -63.54 41.63 13.06
CA LYS A 134 -63.14 40.43 12.33
C LYS A 134 -62.00 40.70 11.36
N LEU A 135 -62.12 41.75 10.54
CA LEU A 135 -61.07 42.14 9.59
C LEU A 135 -59.78 42.56 10.31
N LYS A 136 -59.87 43.27 11.45
CA LYS A 136 -58.69 43.63 12.26
C LYS A 136 -58.01 42.40 12.86
N ARG A 137 -58.77 41.42 13.34
CA ARG A 137 -58.22 40.16 13.84
C ARG A 137 -57.59 39.31 12.74
N GLU A 138 -58.24 39.20 11.59
CA GLU A 138 -57.69 38.47 10.44
C GLU A 138 -56.43 39.15 9.87
N ALA A 139 -56.40 40.48 9.80
CA ALA A 139 -55.21 41.24 9.41
C ALA A 139 -54.05 41.07 10.42
N SER A 140 -54.34 41.17 11.73
CA SER A 140 -53.33 40.99 12.77
C SER A 140 -52.82 39.54 12.83
N ALA A 141 -53.69 38.55 12.60
CA ALA A 141 -53.31 37.15 12.46
C ALA A 141 -52.42 36.93 11.24
N GLY A 142 -52.75 37.52 10.09
CA GLY A 142 -51.91 37.45 8.88
C GLY A 142 -50.54 38.12 9.04
N GLU A 143 -50.48 39.26 9.76
CA GLU A 143 -49.20 39.91 10.10
C GLU A 143 -48.34 39.02 11.02
N LEU A 144 -48.96 38.36 12.00
CA LEU A 144 -48.29 37.41 12.89
C LEU A 144 -47.79 36.16 12.14
N GLU A 145 -48.59 35.61 11.23
CA GLU A 145 -48.19 34.48 10.38
C GLU A 145 -47.00 34.85 9.50
N LEU A 146 -47.04 36.01 8.84
CA LEU A 146 -45.93 36.48 8.00
C LEU A 146 -44.66 36.73 8.83
N LYS A 147 -44.80 37.24 10.05
CA LYS A 147 -43.68 37.45 10.97
C LYS A 147 -43.05 36.13 11.42
N MET A 148 -43.88 35.16 11.80
CA MET A 148 -43.43 33.82 12.19
C MET A 148 -42.78 33.07 11.01
N GLU A 149 -43.31 33.22 9.79
CA GLU A 149 -42.71 32.62 8.59
C GLU A 149 -41.31 33.19 8.29
N LYS A 150 -41.12 34.51 8.43
CA LYS A 150 -39.82 35.16 8.28
C LYS A 150 -38.81 34.66 9.32
N GLU A 151 -39.20 34.60 10.59
CA GLU A 151 -38.35 34.08 11.67
C GLU A 151 -37.99 32.61 11.45
N LEU A 152 -38.94 31.77 11.01
CA LEU A 152 -38.69 30.36 10.72
C LEU A 152 -37.70 30.20 9.55
N LYS A 153 -37.82 31.01 8.49
CA LYS A 153 -36.89 31.03 7.35
C LYS A 153 -35.48 31.45 7.78
N GLU A 154 -35.37 32.41 8.70
CA GLU A 154 -34.10 32.89 9.23
C GLU A 154 -33.42 31.82 10.09
N ILE A 155 -34.15 31.17 11.00
CA ILE A 155 -33.66 30.03 11.79
C ILE A 155 -33.20 28.88 10.88
N LEU A 156 -33.96 28.58 9.82
CA LEU A 156 -33.60 27.53 8.87
C LEU A 156 -32.30 27.88 8.12
N ARG A 157 -32.16 29.15 7.72
CA ARG A 157 -30.96 29.67 7.05
C ARG A 157 -29.74 29.59 7.97
N GLU A 158 -29.86 29.99 9.22
CA GLU A 158 -28.77 29.90 10.22
C GLU A 158 -28.33 28.45 10.45
N LYS A 159 -29.29 27.52 10.60
CA LYS A 159 -28.98 26.09 10.75
C LYS A 159 -28.24 25.54 9.53
N MET A 160 -28.68 25.90 8.32
CA MET A 160 -28.02 25.45 7.09
C MET A 160 -26.61 26.04 6.96
N MET A 161 -26.44 27.33 7.27
CA MET A 161 -25.13 27.98 7.27
C MET A 161 -24.18 27.37 8.30
N LYS A 162 -24.68 27.02 9.49
CA LYS A 162 -23.89 26.33 10.51
C LYS A 162 -23.40 24.96 10.04
N GLN A 163 -24.29 24.15 9.46
CA GLN A 163 -23.92 22.84 8.90
C GLN A 163 -22.92 22.95 7.75
N LEU A 164 -23.08 23.95 6.87
CA LEU A 164 -22.13 24.21 5.78
C LEU A 164 -20.77 24.63 6.32
N LYS A 165 -20.74 25.45 7.37
CA LYS A 165 -19.50 25.89 8.01
C LYS A 165 -18.77 24.73 8.67
N GLU A 166 -19.46 23.88 9.43
CA GLU A 166 -18.87 22.68 10.04
C GLU A 166 -18.25 21.76 8.97
N LYS A 167 -18.98 21.49 7.87
CA LYS A 167 -18.44 20.70 6.76
C LYS A 167 -17.22 21.36 6.10
N LEU A 168 -17.21 22.69 5.98
CA LEU A 168 -16.09 23.42 5.41
C LEU A 168 -14.87 23.35 6.32
N ASP A 169 -15.05 23.46 7.64
CA ASP A 169 -13.98 23.36 8.63
C ASP A 169 -13.38 21.95 8.63
N ASP A 170 -14.21 20.89 8.58
CA ASP A 170 -13.76 19.50 8.47
C ASP A 170 -12.96 19.26 7.19
N MET A 171 -13.48 19.72 6.05
CA MET A 171 -12.79 19.58 4.75
C MET A 171 -11.46 20.36 4.73
N THR A 172 -11.44 21.56 5.34
CA THR A 172 -10.23 22.37 5.46
C THR A 172 -9.18 21.66 6.31
N GLN A 173 -9.60 21.00 7.39
CA GLN A 173 -8.70 20.25 8.26
C GLN A 173 -8.12 19.03 7.55
N GLU A 174 -8.94 18.30 6.78
CA GLU A 174 -8.48 17.15 5.99
C GLU A 174 -7.44 17.56 4.93
N VAL A 175 -7.65 18.71 4.26
CA VAL A 175 -6.68 19.27 3.31
C VAL A 175 -5.35 19.58 4.02
N ARG A 176 -5.38 20.23 5.18
CA ARG A 176 -4.17 20.55 5.94
C ARG A 176 -3.40 19.31 6.38
N GLU A 177 -4.09 18.24 6.77
CA GLU A 177 -3.45 16.98 7.14
C GLU A 177 -2.75 16.34 5.94
N LYS A 178 -3.40 16.34 4.77
CA LYS A 178 -2.79 15.86 3.53
C LYS A 178 -1.61 16.73 3.07
N GLU A 179 -1.69 18.04 3.24
CA GLU A 179 -0.57 18.97 2.96
C GLU A 179 0.65 18.63 3.82
N ARG A 180 0.46 18.38 5.13
CA ARG A 180 1.56 17.96 6.02
C ARG A 180 2.18 16.64 5.58
N LEU A 181 1.37 15.63 5.25
CA LEU A 181 1.86 14.35 4.76
C LEU A 181 2.63 14.49 3.44
N LEU A 182 2.16 15.39 2.55
CA LEU A 182 2.85 15.69 1.30
C LEU A 182 4.19 16.37 1.54
N ASP A 183 4.26 17.30 2.50
CA ASP A 183 5.51 17.95 2.90
C ASP A 183 6.51 16.93 3.46
N ASP A 184 6.07 16.04 4.35
CA ASP A 184 6.90 14.97 4.92
C ASP A 184 7.46 14.04 3.83
N MET A 185 6.59 13.58 2.93
CA MET A 185 7.00 12.74 1.79
C MET A 185 7.96 13.49 0.85
N THR A 186 7.76 14.79 0.65
CA THR A 186 8.65 15.64 -0.16
C THR A 186 10.04 15.75 0.48
N GLN A 187 10.12 15.90 1.81
CA GLN A 187 11.40 15.91 2.51
C GLN A 187 12.12 14.56 2.42
N GLU A 188 11.39 13.45 2.55
CA GLU A 188 11.97 12.11 2.43
C GLU A 188 12.56 11.87 1.03
N VAL A 189 11.86 12.33 -0.02
CA VAL A 189 12.38 12.26 -1.39
C VAL A 189 13.66 13.08 -1.54
N ARG A 190 13.68 14.32 -1.04
CA ARG A 190 14.89 15.18 -1.08
C ARG A 190 16.07 14.56 -0.35
N GLU A 191 15.85 13.92 0.80
CA GLU A 191 16.92 13.26 1.54
C GLU A 191 17.47 12.05 0.77
N LYS A 192 16.59 11.24 0.16
CA LYS A 192 16.99 10.12 -0.70
C LYS A 192 17.76 10.57 -1.93
N GLU A 193 17.34 11.67 -2.56
CA GLU A 193 18.06 12.27 -3.70
C GLU A 193 19.47 12.71 -3.29
N ARG A 194 19.63 13.34 -2.12
CA ARG A 194 20.95 13.71 -1.59
C ARG A 194 21.84 12.49 -1.34
N LEU A 195 21.30 11.44 -0.71
CA LEU A 195 22.04 10.20 -0.47
C LEU A 195 22.42 9.48 -1.77
N LEU A 196 21.57 9.56 -2.79
CA LEU A 196 21.87 8.99 -4.11
C LEU A 196 23.03 9.74 -4.77
N GLU A 197 23.04 11.08 -4.69
CA GLU A 197 24.13 11.90 -5.20
C GLU A 197 25.47 11.60 -4.50
N GLU A 198 25.47 11.51 -3.16
CA GLU A 198 26.66 11.11 -2.39
C GLU A 198 27.17 9.71 -2.81
N LYS A 199 26.28 8.75 -3.02
CA LYS A 199 26.65 7.41 -3.50
C LYS A 199 27.23 7.43 -4.91
N ASN A 200 26.66 8.22 -5.82
CA ASN A 200 27.16 8.35 -7.18
C ASN A 200 28.59 8.90 -7.20
N GLN A 201 28.88 9.92 -6.39
CA GLN A 201 30.23 10.47 -6.25
C GLN A 201 31.22 9.43 -5.71
N ILE A 202 30.81 8.62 -4.72
CA ILE A 202 31.65 7.54 -4.20
C ILE A 202 31.91 6.48 -5.28
N MET A 203 30.91 6.12 -6.09
CA MET A 203 31.10 5.18 -7.19
C MET A 203 32.09 5.72 -8.23
N GLU A 204 31.95 6.98 -8.63
CA GLU A 204 32.87 7.62 -9.59
C GLU A 204 34.31 7.67 -9.06
N GLN A 205 34.50 7.96 -7.76
CA GLN A 205 35.82 7.91 -7.12
C GLN A 205 36.41 6.49 -7.11
N ARG A 206 35.56 5.46 -6.89
CA ARG A 206 36.00 4.06 -6.92
C ARG A 206 36.37 3.60 -8.33
N GLU A 207 35.64 4.03 -9.35
CA GLU A 207 35.97 3.74 -10.75
C GLU A 207 37.33 4.32 -11.13
N LYS A 208 37.60 5.59 -10.77
CA LYS A 208 38.91 6.22 -10.97
C LYS A 208 40.04 5.46 -10.26
N LEU A 209 39.79 5.02 -9.03
CA LEU A 209 40.76 4.23 -8.27
C LEU A 209 41.01 2.86 -8.91
N LEU A 210 39.97 2.20 -9.44
CA LEU A 210 40.10 0.93 -10.15
C LEU A 210 40.94 1.10 -11.42
N GLU A 211 40.67 2.13 -12.21
CA GLU A 211 41.46 2.44 -13.41
C GLU A 211 42.94 2.69 -13.08
N GLU A 212 43.23 3.43 -12.00
CA GLU A 212 44.61 3.62 -11.55
C GLU A 212 45.27 2.30 -11.11
N LYS A 213 44.52 1.40 -10.47
CA LYS A 213 45.03 0.08 -10.07
C LYS A 213 45.29 -0.83 -11.26
N ASP A 214 44.44 -0.82 -12.28
CA ASP A 214 44.64 -1.58 -13.50
C ASP A 214 45.88 -1.10 -14.26
N ASN A 215 46.06 0.22 -14.38
CA ASN A 215 47.27 0.82 -14.95
C ASN A 215 48.54 0.41 -14.17
N GLN A 216 48.48 0.36 -12.83
CA GLN A 216 49.58 -0.12 -11.99
C GLN A 216 49.88 -1.61 -12.23
N LEU A 217 48.86 -2.44 -12.42
CA LEU A 217 49.02 -3.86 -12.71
C LEU A 217 49.66 -4.08 -14.08
N GLU A 218 49.21 -3.36 -15.12
CA GLU A 218 49.81 -3.44 -16.45
C GLU A 218 51.30 -3.07 -16.45
N GLU A 219 51.67 -2.04 -15.69
CA GLU A 219 53.07 -1.63 -15.57
C GLU A 219 53.91 -2.71 -14.85
N LYS A 220 53.37 -3.32 -13.79
CA LYS A 220 54.03 -4.44 -13.12
C LYS A 220 54.18 -5.65 -14.04
N ASP A 221 53.19 -5.95 -14.87
CA ASP A 221 53.26 -7.05 -15.83
C ASP A 221 54.34 -6.81 -16.90
N LYS A 222 54.50 -5.55 -17.36
CA LYS A 222 55.61 -5.18 -18.25
C LYS A 222 56.96 -5.40 -17.57
N GLN A 223 57.10 -4.98 -16.32
CA GLN A 223 58.33 -5.17 -15.54
C GLN A 223 58.65 -6.66 -15.30
N LEU A 224 57.63 -7.48 -15.06
CA LEU A 224 57.79 -8.93 -14.93
C LEU A 224 58.27 -9.57 -16.23
N LYS A 225 57.66 -9.22 -17.36
CA LYS A 225 58.09 -9.71 -18.68
C LYS A 225 59.55 -9.35 -18.99
N GLU A 226 59.96 -8.13 -18.69
CA GLU A 226 61.36 -7.70 -18.86
C GLU A 226 62.30 -8.51 -17.98
N ARG A 227 61.94 -8.75 -16.71
CA ARG A 227 62.73 -9.60 -15.80
C ARG A 227 62.82 -11.05 -16.29
N ASP A 228 61.75 -11.60 -16.86
CA ASP A 228 61.75 -12.96 -17.40
C ASP A 228 62.73 -13.07 -18.60
N ILE A 229 62.73 -12.09 -19.50
CA ILE A 229 63.69 -12.01 -20.61
C ILE A 229 65.13 -11.96 -20.08
N GLN A 230 65.39 -11.13 -19.07
CA GLN A 230 66.71 -11.03 -18.44
C GLN A 230 67.14 -12.34 -17.79
N LEU A 231 66.22 -13.04 -17.12
CA LEU A 231 66.47 -14.35 -16.51
C LEU A 231 66.77 -15.41 -17.58
N GLU A 232 66.07 -15.42 -18.71
CA GLU A 232 66.37 -16.32 -19.83
C GLU A 232 67.75 -16.05 -20.43
N ALA A 233 68.11 -14.78 -20.62
CA ALA A 233 69.43 -14.39 -21.11
C ALA A 233 70.54 -14.86 -20.15
N LEU A 234 70.35 -14.67 -18.84
CA LEU A 234 71.28 -15.15 -17.80
C LEU A 234 71.40 -16.68 -17.80
N ARG A 235 70.28 -17.41 -17.92
CA ARG A 235 70.29 -18.88 -18.02
C ARG A 235 71.09 -19.36 -19.23
N LYS A 236 70.92 -18.74 -20.39
CA LYS A 236 71.68 -19.09 -21.60
C LYS A 236 73.17 -18.84 -21.43
N ASN A 237 73.55 -17.70 -20.84
CA ASN A 237 74.96 -17.41 -20.55
C ASN A 237 75.57 -18.46 -19.60
N LEU A 238 74.85 -18.82 -18.53
CA LEU A 238 75.28 -19.88 -17.62
C LEU A 238 75.45 -21.22 -18.34
N GLN A 239 74.55 -21.58 -19.26
CA GLN A 239 74.67 -22.80 -20.07
C GLN A 239 75.90 -22.79 -20.98
N ASP A 240 76.18 -21.67 -21.64
CA ASP A 240 77.37 -21.50 -22.49
C ASP A 240 78.66 -21.62 -21.67
N LYS A 241 78.69 -20.99 -20.49
CA LYS A 241 79.82 -21.09 -19.55
C LYS A 241 80.00 -22.51 -19.03
N ASN A 242 78.92 -23.21 -18.70
CA ASN A 242 79.00 -24.61 -18.26
C ASN A 242 79.55 -25.51 -19.37
N SER A 243 79.15 -25.27 -20.62
CA SER A 243 79.69 -25.99 -21.79
C SER A 243 81.19 -25.70 -22.01
N GLN A 244 81.63 -24.45 -21.80
CA GLN A 244 83.06 -24.11 -21.85
C GLN A 244 83.86 -24.86 -20.77
N VAL A 245 83.34 -24.92 -19.54
CA VAL A 245 83.99 -25.64 -18.43
C VAL A 245 84.12 -27.13 -18.77
N GLU A 246 83.09 -27.75 -19.32
CA GLU A 246 83.14 -29.16 -19.70
C GLU A 246 84.16 -29.42 -20.83
N ASN A 247 84.23 -28.54 -21.83
CA ASN A 247 85.26 -28.64 -22.87
C ASN A 247 86.69 -28.55 -22.30
N PHE A 248 86.94 -27.62 -21.37
CA PHE A 248 88.23 -27.54 -20.70
C PHE A 248 88.53 -28.78 -19.87
N ARG A 249 87.52 -29.35 -19.20
CA ARG A 249 87.65 -30.59 -18.43
C ARG A 249 88.09 -31.75 -19.30
N VAL A 250 87.47 -31.93 -20.46
CA VAL A 250 87.82 -32.99 -21.44
C VAL A 250 89.25 -32.78 -21.96
N LEU A 251 89.62 -31.54 -22.31
CA LEU A 251 90.97 -31.23 -22.79
C LEU A 251 92.05 -31.53 -21.73
N LEU A 252 91.78 -31.21 -20.47
CA LEU A 252 92.67 -31.53 -19.36
C LEU A 252 92.83 -33.05 -19.20
N GLN A 253 91.74 -33.82 -19.25
CA GLN A 253 91.80 -35.28 -19.22
C GLN A 253 92.64 -35.86 -20.37
N GLU A 254 92.51 -35.33 -21.59
CA GLU A 254 93.34 -35.76 -22.72
C GLU A 254 94.83 -35.44 -22.50
N LYS A 255 95.13 -34.27 -21.93
CA LYS A 255 96.51 -33.89 -21.60
C LYS A 255 97.11 -34.76 -20.50
N ASP A 256 96.34 -35.11 -19.49
CA ASP A 256 96.77 -36.03 -18.43
C ASP A 256 97.13 -37.40 -19.01
N LEU A 257 96.29 -37.97 -19.89
CA LEU A 257 96.58 -39.23 -20.59
C LEU A 257 97.85 -39.14 -21.45
N GLN A 258 98.06 -38.02 -22.16
CA GLN A 258 99.28 -37.80 -22.95
C GLN A 258 100.53 -37.72 -22.05
N LEU A 259 100.42 -37.12 -20.86
CA LEU A 259 101.51 -37.04 -19.90
C LEU A 259 101.82 -38.42 -19.29
N GLU A 260 100.81 -39.21 -18.97
CA GLU A 260 100.97 -40.60 -18.50
C GLU A 260 101.73 -41.47 -19.51
N ASP A 261 101.34 -41.43 -20.78
CA ASP A 261 102.03 -42.16 -21.86
C ASP A 261 103.49 -41.70 -22.03
N ARG A 262 103.74 -40.38 -21.98
CA ARG A 262 105.11 -39.84 -22.10
C ARG A 262 105.97 -40.24 -20.90
N ASN A 263 105.42 -40.23 -19.70
CA ASN A 263 106.09 -40.71 -18.48
C ASN A 263 106.39 -42.21 -18.56
N HIS A 264 105.46 -43.01 -19.08
CA HIS A 264 105.67 -44.45 -19.29
C HIS A 264 106.87 -44.70 -20.22
N ARG A 265 106.91 -44.03 -21.38
CA ARG A 265 108.03 -44.13 -22.35
C ARG A 265 109.36 -43.65 -21.79
N LEU A 266 109.37 -42.60 -20.96
CA LEU A 266 110.58 -42.15 -20.27
C LEU A 266 111.07 -43.22 -19.30
N GLY A 267 110.17 -43.79 -18.49
CA GLY A 267 110.52 -44.88 -17.58
C GLY A 267 111.07 -46.12 -18.29
N GLU A 268 110.54 -46.48 -19.47
CA GLU A 268 111.12 -47.55 -20.29
C GLU A 268 112.53 -47.21 -20.79
N LYS A 269 112.76 -45.97 -21.27
CA LYS A 269 114.09 -45.52 -21.68
C LYS A 269 115.09 -45.54 -20.55
N ASP A 270 114.70 -45.12 -19.35
CA ASP A 270 115.55 -45.13 -18.18
C ASP A 270 115.98 -46.57 -17.82
N ARG A 271 115.05 -47.55 -17.85
CA ARG A 271 115.37 -48.97 -17.68
C ARG A 271 116.39 -49.47 -18.72
N LEU A 272 116.18 -49.14 -20.00
CA LEU A 272 117.10 -49.54 -21.07
C LEU A 272 118.50 -48.91 -20.92
N LEU A 273 118.58 -47.69 -20.39
CA LEU A 273 119.85 -47.02 -20.08
C LEU A 273 120.56 -47.69 -18.90
N GLU A 274 119.84 -48.07 -17.84
CA GLU A 274 120.39 -48.84 -16.72
C GLU A 274 120.94 -50.20 -17.19
N GLU A 275 120.21 -50.93 -18.05
CA GLU A 275 120.69 -52.17 -18.66
C GLU A 275 121.96 -51.98 -19.51
N ARG A 276 122.05 -50.87 -20.26
CA ARG A 276 123.28 -50.53 -21.02
C ARG A 276 124.45 -50.15 -20.13
N GLN A 277 124.22 -49.53 -18.98
CA GLN A 277 125.28 -49.18 -18.04
C GLN A 277 125.80 -50.40 -17.27
N THR A 278 124.91 -51.31 -16.86
CA THR A 278 125.28 -52.58 -16.21
C THR A 278 126.04 -53.54 -17.14
N THR A 279 125.74 -53.53 -18.45
CA THR A 279 126.47 -54.32 -19.46
C THR A 279 127.85 -53.75 -19.78
N LYS A 280 128.03 -52.43 -19.78
CA LYS A 280 129.35 -51.77 -19.96
C LYS A 280 130.26 -51.83 -18.74
N GLY A 281 129.72 -52.01 -17.52
CA GLY A 281 130.51 -52.17 -16.29
C GLY A 281 131.05 -53.59 -16.03
N LYS A 282 130.83 -54.54 -16.94
CA LYS A 282 131.25 -55.96 -16.82
C LYS A 282 132.41 -56.36 -17.76
N THR A 283 133.13 -55.39 -18.32
CA THR A 283 134.37 -55.55 -19.12
C THR A 283 135.43 -54.63 -18.58
#